data_AF-A0AAU1TR92-F1
#
_entry.id   AF-A0AAU1TR92-F1
#
_cell.length_a   1.000
_cell.length_b   1.000
_cell.length_c   1.000
_cell.angle_alpha   90.00
_cell.angle_beta   90.00
_cell.angle_gamma   90.00
#
_symmetry.space_group_name_H-M   'P 1'
#
loop_
_entity.id
_entity.type
_entity.pdbx_description
1 polymer ?
#
loop_
_entity_poly.entity_id
_entity_poly.type
_entity_poly.pdbx_seq_one_letter_code
_entity_poly.pdbx_strand_id
1 'polypeptide(L)'
;MNLHHAPDPHLPMLNVPQAERLRSLTAAYFLARHGTHMTVTGDAVRLEGRLSPLSNLAQRCRQSAEDDWPRIVEQHFTGLENSSQGGESATELLERTCWRLLPDDAFPGETADAFRYARPVAEGLLAALALDAPTSVRILDDRDVARAGAEQLWAAGRANLIREPVEHDEFRGPQGALMHSVYGDSFFVSSKALVLPDLVRELTGRELPEAGALVVMPTRHLLAFHPIVDGSVVDAVNDLGSYALGAYEDGPGALSPRLYWWRQGRLVSLTVFDHENRSFSVVPPQELMDLMRSLRGQESADDTPDTAPRAQTADELAVTTAKLTAQLPQSPAVFGDVFAASLALSHVRCASDPDAGALETWEAWVGAMQVGSALFATTTSRESSVACRIGHDVVTLPVTGPAPHADGRAWLNAFYLAVVCRERDRMTQLCHVPLDDLRRAAPMDEYVFHWIDTLQTYWLQHPMDDVVQKLLATMNTSHPDVATRTPADFLNLVDYQPVALFHRLVTGDREAFALALAEALDHHERYWSDSTGPHSRVALGPLALACLAFDSEFPVDSKSPYLPTCLLDRAWYGEFDT
;
A
#
# COMPACT_ATOMS: atom_id res chain seq x y z
N MET A 1 -19.15 -17.52 28.79
CA MET A 1 -19.00 -16.06 28.65
C MET A 1 -20.41 -15.49 28.50
N ASN A 2 -20.88 -14.63 29.41
CA ASN A 2 -22.25 -14.10 29.36
C ASN A 2 -22.41 -13.20 28.11
N LEU A 3 -23.28 -13.61 27.17
CA LEU A 3 -23.59 -12.85 25.94
C LEU A 3 -24.11 -11.42 26.21
N HIS A 4 -24.53 -11.12 27.44
CA HIS A 4 -25.06 -9.80 27.84
C HIS A 4 -24.04 -8.65 27.88
N HIS A 5 -22.73 -8.94 27.84
CA HIS A 5 -21.69 -7.90 27.83
C HIS A 5 -20.76 -7.97 26.61
N ALA A 6 -21.01 -8.90 25.67
CA ALA A 6 -20.23 -8.96 24.44
C ALA A 6 -20.58 -7.75 23.55
N PRO A 7 -19.57 -7.06 22.97
CA PRO A 7 -19.81 -6.03 21.96
C PRO A 7 -20.47 -6.65 20.72
N ASP A 8 -21.37 -5.91 20.08
CA ASP A 8 -22.00 -6.35 18.84
C ASP A 8 -20.99 -6.32 17.68
N PRO A 9 -20.95 -7.35 16.81
CA PRO A 9 -19.96 -7.45 15.73
C PRO A 9 -20.11 -6.38 14.63
N HIS A 10 -21.29 -5.77 14.50
CA HIS A 10 -21.56 -4.72 13.50
C HIS A 10 -21.66 -3.33 14.14
N LEU A 11 -22.04 -3.27 15.42
CA LEU A 11 -22.14 -2.05 16.19
C LEU A 11 -21.32 -2.15 17.50
N PRO A 12 -19.96 -2.17 17.42
CA PRO A 12 -19.10 -2.49 18.57
C PRO A 12 -19.20 -1.52 19.76
N MET A 13 -19.78 -0.33 19.55
CA MET A 13 -20.05 0.64 20.62
C MET A 13 -21.23 0.26 21.54
N LEU A 14 -22.04 -0.72 21.13
CA LEU A 14 -23.18 -1.28 21.86
C LEU A 14 -22.89 -2.74 22.20
N ASN A 15 -23.43 -3.23 23.32
CA ASN A 15 -23.47 -4.68 23.54
C ASN A 15 -24.55 -5.34 22.65
N VAL A 16 -24.48 -6.66 22.48
CA VAL A 16 -25.43 -7.41 21.63
C VAL A 16 -26.91 -7.09 21.96
N PRO A 17 -27.39 -7.14 23.23
CA PRO A 17 -28.76 -6.75 23.56
C PRO A 17 -29.12 -5.30 23.18
N GLN A 18 -28.18 -4.37 23.35
CA GLN A 18 -28.35 -2.97 23.00
C GLN A 18 -28.46 -2.79 21.47
N ALA A 19 -27.61 -3.43 20.70
CA ALA A 19 -27.67 -3.38 19.24
C ALA A 19 -28.97 -3.98 18.71
N GLU A 20 -29.44 -5.11 19.26
CA GLU A 20 -30.73 -5.72 18.92
C GLU A 20 -31.91 -4.80 19.25
N ARG A 21 -31.88 -4.12 20.40
CA ARG A 21 -32.89 -3.12 20.78
C ARG A 21 -32.93 -1.97 19.78
N LEU A 22 -31.77 -1.43 19.38
CA LEU A 22 -31.70 -0.35 18.39
C LEU A 22 -32.27 -0.78 17.03
N ARG A 23 -31.89 -1.97 16.54
CA ARG A 23 -32.42 -2.53 15.28
C ARG A 23 -33.93 -2.69 15.34
N SER A 24 -34.45 -3.20 16.46
CA SER A 24 -35.90 -3.39 16.67
C SER A 24 -36.67 -2.07 16.70
N LEU A 25 -36.15 -1.06 17.40
CA LEU A 25 -36.75 0.29 17.42
C LEU A 25 -36.75 0.92 16.02
N THR A 26 -35.68 0.71 15.27
CA THR A 26 -35.55 1.20 13.89
C THR A 26 -36.57 0.53 12.97
N ALA A 27 -36.69 -0.80 13.03
CA ALA A 27 -37.69 -1.54 12.27
C ALA A 27 -39.12 -1.12 12.64
N ALA A 28 -39.40 -0.89 13.93
CA ALA A 28 -40.70 -0.43 14.41
C ALA A 28 -41.05 0.98 13.91
N TYR A 29 -40.08 1.91 13.87
CA TYR A 29 -40.28 3.25 13.31
C TYR A 29 -40.74 3.17 11.84
N PHE A 30 -40.02 2.42 11.00
CA PHE A 30 -40.36 2.31 9.59
C PHE A 30 -41.68 1.59 9.34
N LEU A 31 -41.99 0.55 10.13
CA LEU A 31 -43.27 -0.14 10.05
C LEU A 31 -44.44 0.80 10.39
N ALA A 32 -44.30 1.62 11.44
CA ALA A 32 -45.34 2.56 11.86
C ALA A 32 -45.53 3.72 10.88
N ARG A 33 -44.43 4.21 10.27
CA ARG A 33 -44.45 5.41 9.43
C ARG A 33 -44.74 5.12 7.95
N HIS A 34 -44.23 4.02 7.42
CA HIS A 34 -44.29 3.68 5.98
C HIS A 34 -45.10 2.41 5.68
N GLY A 35 -45.66 1.77 6.71
CA GLY A 35 -46.50 0.57 6.57
C GLY A 35 -45.78 -0.66 5.99
N THR A 36 -44.45 -0.63 5.90
CA THR A 36 -43.64 -1.65 5.23
C THR A 36 -42.56 -2.19 6.18
N HIS A 37 -42.36 -3.51 6.19
CA HIS A 37 -41.25 -4.13 6.91
C HIS A 37 -39.93 -3.84 6.17
N MET A 38 -39.08 -3.02 6.79
CA MET A 38 -37.76 -2.73 6.26
C MET A 38 -36.70 -3.71 6.79
N THR A 39 -35.75 -4.06 5.94
CA THR A 39 -34.61 -4.91 6.32
C THR A 39 -33.55 -4.05 7.00
N VAL A 40 -33.33 -4.33 8.29
CA VAL A 40 -32.20 -3.78 9.05
C VAL A 40 -31.08 -4.82 9.03
N THR A 41 -29.99 -4.53 8.31
CA THR A 41 -28.84 -5.44 8.16
C THR A 41 -27.72 -4.96 9.07
N GLY A 42 -27.35 -5.72 10.11
CA GLY A 42 -26.16 -5.47 10.93
C GLY A 42 -26.06 -4.04 11.48
N ASP A 43 -25.41 -3.16 10.72
CA ASP A 43 -25.10 -1.76 10.98
C ASP A 43 -25.86 -0.76 10.09
N ALA A 44 -26.85 -1.15 9.29
CA ALA A 44 -27.52 -0.27 8.34
C ALA A 44 -29.01 -0.61 8.10
N VAL A 45 -29.75 0.38 7.57
CA VAL A 45 -31.12 0.22 7.05
C VAL A 45 -31.13 0.48 5.57
N ARG A 46 -31.83 -0.34 4.79
CA ARG A 46 -32.05 -0.09 3.36
C ARG A 46 -33.42 0.55 3.11
N LEU A 47 -33.44 1.79 2.62
CA LEU A 47 -34.63 2.58 2.29
C LEU A 47 -34.65 2.89 0.79
N GLU A 48 -35.61 2.34 0.04
CA GLU A 48 -35.78 2.60 -1.42
C GLU A 48 -34.47 2.43 -2.23
N GLY A 49 -33.67 1.41 -1.88
CA GLY A 49 -32.36 1.16 -2.51
C GLY A 49 -31.18 1.93 -1.89
N ARG A 50 -31.42 2.92 -1.02
CA ARG A 50 -30.38 3.67 -0.30
C ARG A 50 -30.01 2.96 0.99
N LEU A 51 -28.70 2.83 1.24
CA LEU A 51 -28.18 2.30 2.49
C LEU A 51 -27.95 3.45 3.48
N SER A 52 -28.59 3.40 4.64
CA SER A 52 -28.44 4.37 5.73
C SER A 52 -27.73 3.71 6.91
N PRO A 53 -26.44 4.01 7.16
CA PRO A 53 -25.69 3.46 8.28
C PRO A 53 -26.28 3.89 9.63
N LEU A 54 -26.32 2.96 10.58
CA LEU A 54 -26.80 3.11 11.95
C LEU A 54 -25.68 3.48 12.93
N SER A 55 -24.42 3.52 12.50
CA SER A 55 -23.26 3.82 13.37
C SER A 55 -23.43 5.15 14.13
N ASN A 56 -23.81 6.22 13.44
CA ASN A 56 -24.06 7.53 14.04
C ASN A 56 -25.26 7.52 15.02
N LEU A 57 -26.30 6.76 14.69
CA LEU A 57 -27.46 6.59 15.57
C LEU A 57 -27.10 5.80 16.82
N ALA A 58 -26.31 4.73 16.67
CA ALA A 58 -25.82 3.88 17.75
C ALA A 58 -24.94 4.65 18.73
N GLN A 59 -24.06 5.54 18.24
CA GLN A 59 -23.24 6.41 19.10
C GLN A 59 -24.10 7.38 19.93
N ARG A 60 -25.13 8.00 19.33
CA ARG A 60 -26.07 8.88 20.06
C ARG A 60 -26.88 8.12 21.09
N CYS A 61 -27.33 6.92 20.76
CA CYS A 61 -28.01 6.01 21.68
C CYS A 61 -27.10 5.63 22.86
N ARG A 62 -25.83 5.33 22.61
CA ARG A 62 -24.85 4.97 23.66
C ARG A 62 -24.63 6.06 24.70
N GLN A 63 -24.76 7.32 24.29
CA GLN A 63 -24.59 8.52 25.13
C GLN A 63 -25.86 8.92 25.88
N SER A 64 -26.97 8.19 25.69
CA SER A 64 -28.29 8.52 26.26
C SER A 64 -28.86 7.33 27.03
N ALA A 65 -29.84 7.58 27.91
CA ALA A 65 -30.57 6.49 28.58
C ALA A 65 -31.37 5.66 27.57
N GLU A 66 -31.48 4.34 27.76
CA GLU A 66 -32.18 3.45 26.80
C GLU A 66 -33.68 3.79 26.62
N ASP A 67 -34.28 4.45 27.60
CA ASP A 67 -35.67 4.91 27.54
C ASP A 67 -35.85 6.10 26.58
N ASP A 68 -34.79 6.85 26.28
CA ASP A 68 -34.80 7.95 25.29
C ASP A 68 -34.64 7.46 23.85
N TRP A 69 -34.23 6.21 23.64
CA TRP A 69 -33.88 5.70 22.31
C TRP A 69 -35.01 5.76 21.29
N PRO A 70 -36.29 5.44 21.62
CA PRO A 70 -37.38 5.59 20.65
C PRO A 70 -37.47 7.00 20.08
N ARG A 71 -37.34 8.02 20.95
CA ARG A 71 -37.35 9.43 20.56
C ARG A 71 -36.13 9.80 19.72
N ILE A 72 -34.95 9.29 20.07
CA ILE A 72 -33.71 9.55 19.32
C ILE A 72 -33.78 8.96 17.90
N VAL A 73 -34.30 7.73 17.77
CA VAL A 73 -34.54 7.04 16.49
C VAL A 73 -35.52 7.84 15.64
N GLU A 74 -36.66 8.23 16.21
CA GLU A 74 -37.68 9.03 15.51
C GLU A 74 -37.12 10.38 15.04
N GLN A 75 -36.38 11.10 15.90
CA GLN A 75 -35.76 12.37 15.53
C GLN A 75 -34.70 12.20 14.44
N HIS A 76 -33.92 11.12 14.48
CA HIS A 76 -32.88 10.85 13.49
C HIS A 76 -33.47 10.61 12.09
N PHE A 77 -34.45 9.72 11.99
CA PHE A 77 -35.04 9.39 10.69
C PHE A 77 -36.01 10.47 10.19
N THR A 78 -36.74 11.15 11.07
CA THR A 78 -37.53 12.33 10.67
C THR A 78 -36.61 13.45 10.18
N GLY A 79 -35.43 13.61 10.80
CA GLY A 79 -34.38 14.49 10.30
C GLY A 79 -33.90 14.09 8.91
N LEU A 80 -33.56 12.82 8.67
CA LEU A 80 -33.15 12.30 7.37
C LEU A 80 -34.24 12.45 6.28
N GLU A 81 -35.50 12.20 6.64
CA GLU A 81 -36.66 12.39 5.76
C GLU A 81 -36.85 13.86 5.39
N ASN A 82 -36.79 14.78 6.37
CA ASN A 82 -36.93 16.22 6.12
C ASN A 82 -35.72 16.80 5.38
N SER A 83 -34.50 16.34 5.69
CA SER A 83 -33.29 16.70 4.96
C SER A 83 -33.38 16.24 3.51
N SER A 84 -34.01 15.10 3.22
CA SER A 84 -34.11 14.58 1.85
C SER A 84 -35.22 15.21 1.01
N GLN A 85 -36.22 15.87 1.61
CA GLN A 85 -37.34 16.49 0.90
C GLN A 85 -37.06 17.89 0.30
N GLY A 86 -35.89 18.48 0.56
CA GLY A 86 -35.58 19.82 0.09
C GLY A 86 -36.50 20.90 0.69
N GLY A 87 -36.19 22.17 0.43
CA GLY A 87 -36.97 23.31 0.96
C GLY A 87 -36.11 24.49 1.42
N GLU A 88 -34.80 24.38 1.25
CA GLU A 88 -33.84 25.43 1.49
C GLU A 88 -34.10 26.60 0.53
N SER A 89 -33.95 27.81 1.08
CA SER A 89 -33.98 29.05 0.32
C SER A 89 -32.82 29.12 -0.66
N ALA A 90 -32.95 29.95 -1.70
CA ALA A 90 -31.87 30.15 -2.67
C ALA A 90 -30.55 30.58 -1.99
N THR A 91 -30.63 31.42 -0.95
CA THR A 91 -29.47 31.87 -0.17
C THR A 91 -28.79 30.71 0.56
N GLU A 92 -29.56 29.87 1.26
CA GLU A 92 -29.01 28.71 1.98
C GLU A 92 -28.35 27.70 1.02
N LEU A 93 -28.95 27.50 -0.16
CA LEU A 93 -28.37 26.66 -1.20
C LEU A 93 -27.02 27.22 -1.66
N LEU A 94 -26.93 28.53 -1.91
CA LEU A 94 -25.69 29.17 -2.36
C LEU A 94 -24.60 29.14 -1.28
N GLU A 95 -24.95 29.37 -0.01
CA GLU A 95 -23.98 29.42 1.08
C GLU A 95 -23.30 28.06 1.34
N ARG A 96 -24.02 26.95 1.09
CA ARG A 96 -23.62 25.61 1.56
C ARG A 96 -23.42 24.59 0.45
N THR A 97 -23.64 24.98 -0.80
CA THR A 97 -23.37 24.11 -1.94
C THR A 97 -21.88 23.87 -2.08
N CYS A 98 -21.49 22.64 -2.40
CA CYS A 98 -20.13 22.26 -2.74
C CYS A 98 -20.16 21.39 -4.01
N TRP A 99 -19.09 21.42 -4.79
CA TRP A 99 -18.94 20.48 -5.91
C TRP A 99 -18.67 19.09 -5.37
N ARG A 100 -19.31 18.10 -5.98
CA ARG A 100 -19.17 16.71 -5.56
C ARG A 100 -18.83 15.80 -6.73
N LEU A 101 -17.71 15.10 -6.61
CA LEU A 101 -17.41 13.93 -7.43
C LEU A 101 -18.19 12.72 -6.95
N LEU A 102 -18.76 12.01 -7.92
CA LEU A 102 -19.55 10.79 -7.76
C LEU A 102 -19.10 9.76 -8.82
N PRO A 103 -19.28 8.45 -8.54
CA PRO A 103 -19.21 7.42 -9.58
C PRO A 103 -20.19 7.70 -10.73
N ASP A 104 -19.89 7.23 -11.93
CA ASP A 104 -20.75 7.44 -13.10
C ASP A 104 -22.07 6.66 -13.09
N ASP A 105 -22.18 5.68 -12.20
CA ASP A 105 -23.41 4.91 -11.93
C ASP A 105 -24.24 5.46 -10.75
N ALA A 106 -23.87 6.62 -10.19
CA ALA A 106 -24.52 7.17 -8.99
C ALA A 106 -26.01 7.50 -9.15
N PHE A 107 -26.51 7.64 -10.39
CA PHE A 107 -27.92 7.93 -10.69
C PHE A 107 -28.52 6.89 -11.67
N PRO A 108 -28.86 5.68 -11.21
CA PRO A 108 -29.38 4.63 -12.09
C PRO A 108 -30.87 4.83 -12.44
N GLY A 109 -31.24 4.50 -13.68
CA GLY A 109 -32.64 4.41 -14.12
C GLY A 109 -33.41 5.73 -14.05
N GLU A 110 -34.65 5.69 -13.55
CA GLU A 110 -35.56 6.85 -13.48
C GLU A 110 -35.04 7.99 -12.58
N THR A 111 -34.07 7.73 -11.70
CA THR A 111 -33.48 8.80 -10.87
C THR A 111 -32.62 9.78 -11.65
N ALA A 112 -32.08 9.40 -12.82
CA ALA A 112 -31.25 10.27 -13.66
C ALA A 112 -31.99 11.53 -14.14
N ASP A 113 -33.31 11.45 -14.33
CA ASP A 113 -34.14 12.56 -14.79
C ASP A 113 -34.21 13.72 -13.78
N ALA A 114 -33.92 13.46 -12.50
CA ALA A 114 -33.88 14.47 -11.45
C ALA A 114 -32.52 15.18 -11.35
N PHE A 115 -31.48 14.71 -12.06
CA PHE A 115 -30.11 15.22 -11.93
C PHE A 115 -29.48 15.55 -13.29
N ARG A 116 -30.27 16.05 -14.25
CA ARG A 116 -29.82 16.33 -15.63
C ARG A 116 -28.75 17.42 -15.71
N TYR A 117 -28.60 18.24 -14.68
CA TYR A 117 -27.51 19.21 -14.58
C TYR A 117 -26.15 18.56 -14.28
N ALA A 118 -26.12 17.33 -13.74
CA ALA A 118 -24.87 16.63 -13.46
C ALA A 118 -24.15 16.32 -14.77
N ARG A 119 -22.82 16.38 -14.74
CA ARG A 119 -22.01 16.25 -15.96
C ARG A 119 -20.84 15.29 -15.78
N PRO A 120 -20.51 14.47 -16.79
CA PRO A 120 -19.29 13.68 -16.77
C PRO A 120 -18.06 14.60 -16.77
N VAL A 121 -17.07 14.23 -15.96
CA VAL A 121 -15.80 14.96 -15.85
C VAL A 121 -14.65 14.13 -16.42
N ALA A 122 -14.69 12.82 -16.19
CA ALA A 122 -13.80 11.83 -16.74
C ALA A 122 -14.54 10.49 -16.83
N GLU A 123 -13.93 9.49 -17.46
CA GLU A 123 -14.45 8.12 -17.46
C GLU A 123 -14.59 7.62 -16.01
N GLY A 124 -15.76 7.11 -15.63
CA GLY A 124 -16.03 6.67 -14.25
C GLY A 124 -16.42 7.77 -13.27
N LEU A 125 -16.47 9.06 -13.69
CA LEU A 125 -16.67 10.19 -12.77
C LEU A 125 -17.69 11.21 -13.28
N LEU A 126 -18.65 11.54 -12.40
CA LEU A 126 -19.63 12.62 -12.55
C LEU A 126 -19.34 13.76 -11.55
N ALA A 127 -19.59 15.00 -11.97
CA ALA A 127 -19.69 16.15 -11.09
C ALA A 127 -21.15 16.54 -10.89
N ALA A 128 -21.54 16.69 -9.63
CA ALA A 128 -22.83 17.17 -9.19
C ALA A 128 -22.67 18.29 -8.14
N LEU A 129 -23.79 18.88 -7.73
CA LEU A 129 -23.86 19.88 -6.68
C LEU A 129 -24.45 19.21 -5.44
N ALA A 130 -23.78 19.38 -4.30
CA ALA A 130 -24.22 18.81 -3.04
C ALA A 130 -24.32 19.91 -1.99
N LEU A 131 -25.36 19.83 -1.17
CA LEU A 131 -25.53 20.67 0.00
C LEU A 131 -24.85 19.99 1.19
N ASP A 132 -23.92 20.70 1.82
CA ASP A 132 -23.33 20.27 3.08
C ASP A 132 -24.21 20.68 4.26
N ALA A 133 -25.07 19.77 4.73
CA ALA A 133 -25.92 19.96 5.90
C ALA A 133 -25.14 19.59 7.19
N PRO A 134 -25.48 20.14 8.38
CA PRO A 134 -24.65 19.95 9.58
C PRO A 134 -24.53 18.48 10.03
N THR A 135 -25.42 17.62 9.54
CA THR A 135 -25.52 16.21 9.90
C THR A 135 -25.59 15.28 8.68
N SER A 136 -25.53 15.79 7.45
CA SER A 136 -25.65 14.98 6.23
C SER A 136 -25.22 15.73 4.97
N VAL A 137 -24.74 15.00 3.97
CA VAL A 137 -24.53 15.56 2.62
C VAL A 137 -25.68 15.14 1.70
N ARG A 138 -26.27 16.11 1.00
CA ARG A 138 -27.40 15.88 0.08
C ARG A 138 -27.06 16.33 -1.32
N ILE A 139 -27.22 15.46 -2.32
CA ILE A 139 -27.11 15.87 -3.73
C ILE A 139 -28.36 16.70 -4.09
N LEU A 140 -28.13 17.88 -4.69
CA LEU A 140 -29.20 18.76 -5.17
C LEU A 140 -29.85 18.15 -6.41
N ASP A 141 -31.16 18.25 -6.54
CA ASP A 141 -31.86 17.87 -7.77
C ASP A 141 -32.05 19.08 -8.71
N ASP A 142 -32.58 18.84 -9.91
CA ASP A 142 -32.88 19.88 -10.91
C ASP A 142 -33.79 20.99 -10.37
N ARG A 143 -34.68 20.68 -9.40
CA ARG A 143 -35.62 21.66 -8.82
C ARG A 143 -34.91 22.59 -7.86
N ASP A 144 -33.97 22.07 -7.07
CA ASP A 144 -33.10 22.88 -6.21
C ASP A 144 -32.17 23.76 -7.04
N VAL A 145 -31.58 23.19 -8.10
CA VAL A 145 -30.71 23.92 -9.02
C VAL A 145 -31.45 25.06 -9.71
N ALA A 146 -32.69 24.82 -10.15
CA ALA A 146 -33.54 25.87 -10.73
C ALA A 146 -33.91 26.98 -9.74
N ARG A 147 -33.98 26.68 -8.43
CA ARG A 147 -34.38 27.63 -7.37
C ARG A 147 -33.33 28.70 -7.11
N ALA A 148 -32.05 28.31 -7.06
CA ALA A 148 -30.94 29.24 -6.78
C ALA A 148 -30.19 29.69 -8.04
N GLY A 149 -30.40 29.00 -9.17
CA GLY A 149 -29.70 29.26 -10.43
C GLY A 149 -28.43 28.43 -10.56
N ALA A 150 -28.31 27.72 -11.67
CA ALA A 150 -27.21 26.77 -11.89
C ALA A 150 -25.83 27.46 -11.89
N GLU A 151 -25.67 28.57 -12.60
CA GLU A 151 -24.38 29.27 -12.68
C GLU A 151 -23.91 29.76 -11.30
N GLN A 152 -24.83 30.31 -10.51
CA GLN A 152 -24.55 30.80 -9.17
C GLN A 152 -24.16 29.66 -8.24
N LEU A 153 -24.85 28.52 -8.31
CA LEU A 153 -24.52 27.33 -7.52
C LEU A 153 -23.18 26.71 -7.92
N TRP A 154 -22.86 26.65 -9.22
CA TRP A 154 -21.55 26.18 -9.67
C TRP A 154 -20.43 27.13 -9.20
N ALA A 155 -20.64 28.44 -9.24
CA ALA A 155 -19.66 29.40 -8.74
C ALA A 155 -19.47 29.29 -7.21
N ALA A 156 -20.56 29.25 -6.45
CA ALA A 156 -20.51 29.13 -4.99
C ALA A 156 -19.93 27.79 -4.54
N GLY A 157 -20.32 26.70 -5.20
CA GLY A 157 -19.81 25.36 -4.97
C GLY A 157 -18.30 25.25 -5.14
N ARG A 158 -17.74 25.93 -6.15
CA ARG A 158 -16.28 26.01 -6.35
C ARG A 158 -15.60 26.74 -5.21
N ALA A 159 -16.14 27.89 -4.81
CA ALA A 159 -15.57 28.70 -3.74
C ALA A 159 -15.62 27.99 -2.38
N ASN A 160 -16.65 27.19 -2.13
CA ASN A 160 -16.77 26.36 -0.93
C ASN A 160 -15.77 25.20 -0.97
N LEU A 161 -15.67 24.48 -2.09
CA LEU A 161 -14.72 23.38 -2.24
C LEU A 161 -13.26 23.81 -2.04
N ILE A 162 -12.87 25.00 -2.51
CA ILE A 162 -11.52 25.54 -2.29
C ILE A 162 -11.26 25.73 -0.80
N ARG A 163 -12.23 26.21 -0.02
CA ARG A 163 -12.10 26.45 1.42
C ARG A 163 -12.23 25.20 2.29
N GLU A 164 -12.62 24.08 1.71
CA GLU A 164 -12.81 22.82 2.43
C GLU A 164 -11.49 22.38 3.10
N PRO A 165 -11.48 22.08 4.41
CA PRO A 165 -10.25 21.68 5.09
C PRO A 165 -9.80 20.28 4.65
N VAL A 166 -8.49 20.07 4.58
CA VAL A 166 -7.85 18.80 4.28
C VAL A 166 -6.60 18.60 5.12
N GLU A 167 -6.25 17.35 5.35
CA GLU A 167 -4.93 16.92 5.80
C GLU A 167 -4.09 16.52 4.58
N HIS A 168 -2.77 16.69 4.69
CA HIS A 168 -1.84 16.45 3.60
C HIS A 168 -0.55 15.85 4.14
N ASP A 169 -0.15 14.74 3.52
CA ASP A 169 1.15 14.09 3.74
C ASP A 169 1.90 13.92 2.42
N GLU A 170 3.22 13.95 2.51
CA GLU A 170 4.11 13.62 1.41
C GLU A 170 4.79 12.28 1.69
N PHE A 171 4.79 11.42 0.69
CA PHE A 171 5.47 10.12 0.78
C PHE A 171 6.02 9.74 -0.59
N ARG A 172 7.02 8.85 -0.59
CA ARG A 172 7.54 8.27 -1.83
C ARG A 172 6.92 6.90 -2.02
N GLY A 173 6.42 6.63 -3.22
CA GLY A 173 6.02 5.28 -3.60
C GLY A 173 7.22 4.35 -3.74
N PRO A 174 7.01 3.03 -3.89
CA PRO A 174 8.10 2.06 -3.97
C PRO A 174 9.07 2.31 -5.13
N GLN A 175 8.62 2.96 -6.21
CA GLN A 175 9.42 3.32 -7.37
C GLN A 175 10.11 4.69 -7.17
N GLY A 176 9.79 5.40 -6.09
CA GLY A 176 10.46 6.61 -5.65
C GLY A 176 9.76 7.91 -6.03
N ALA A 177 8.59 7.86 -6.68
CA ALA A 177 7.85 9.07 -7.03
C ALA A 177 7.31 9.76 -5.78
N LEU A 178 7.50 11.08 -5.67
CA LEU A 178 6.90 11.86 -4.60
C LEU A 178 5.40 11.99 -4.86
N MET A 179 4.60 11.53 -3.90
CA MET A 179 3.14 11.59 -3.95
C MET A 179 2.62 12.45 -2.81
N HIS A 180 1.63 13.28 -3.12
CA HIS A 180 0.90 14.08 -2.15
C HIS A 180 -0.41 13.35 -1.83
N SER A 181 -0.51 12.78 -0.65
CA SER A 181 -1.76 12.20 -0.13
C SER A 181 -2.58 13.29 0.53
N VAL A 182 -3.83 13.45 0.14
CA VAL A 182 -4.75 14.43 0.71
C VAL A 182 -5.99 13.71 1.22
N TYR A 183 -6.23 13.80 2.52
CA TYR A 183 -7.27 13.05 3.19
C TYR A 183 -8.01 13.89 4.25
N GLY A 184 -9.12 13.38 4.77
CA GLY A 184 -9.83 14.03 5.87
C GLY A 184 -11.26 13.52 6.06
N ASP A 185 -11.90 14.00 7.13
CA ASP A 185 -13.26 13.59 7.51
C ASP A 185 -14.34 14.12 6.55
N SER A 186 -14.03 15.17 5.80
CA SER A 186 -14.95 15.75 4.84
C SER A 186 -15.25 14.79 3.70
N PHE A 187 -16.51 14.74 3.28
CA PHE A 187 -16.92 13.96 2.12
C PHE A 187 -16.50 14.60 0.78
N PHE A 188 -15.94 15.81 0.81
CA PHE A 188 -15.59 16.59 -0.37
C PHE A 188 -14.11 16.57 -0.71
N VAL A 189 -13.28 15.88 0.09
CA VAL A 189 -11.82 15.83 -0.07
C VAL A 189 -11.44 15.49 -1.51
N SER A 190 -11.90 14.35 -2.03
CA SER A 190 -11.54 13.92 -3.39
C SER A 190 -12.14 14.80 -4.48
N SER A 191 -13.22 15.53 -4.16
CA SER A 191 -13.80 16.50 -5.09
C SER A 191 -12.83 17.66 -5.36
N LYS A 192 -11.83 17.89 -4.50
CA LYS A 192 -10.79 18.89 -4.75
C LYS A 192 -9.94 18.63 -5.99
N ALA A 193 -9.98 17.42 -6.58
CA ALA A 193 -9.41 17.17 -7.91
C ALA A 193 -10.03 18.08 -9.01
N LEU A 194 -11.26 18.58 -8.81
CA LEU A 194 -11.92 19.54 -9.70
C LEU A 194 -11.33 20.96 -9.61
N VAL A 195 -10.62 21.26 -8.52
CA VAL A 195 -9.92 22.53 -8.26
C VAL A 195 -8.43 22.29 -7.99
N LEU A 196 -7.86 21.28 -8.64
CA LEU A 196 -6.49 20.81 -8.39
C LEU A 196 -5.43 21.92 -8.40
N PRO A 197 -5.43 22.93 -9.29
CA PRO A 197 -4.45 24.01 -9.25
C PRO A 197 -4.50 24.82 -7.95
N ASP A 198 -5.70 25.09 -7.43
CA ASP A 198 -5.87 25.79 -6.16
C ASP A 198 -5.37 24.92 -5.00
N LEU A 199 -5.66 23.61 -5.02
CA LEU A 199 -5.18 22.65 -4.03
C LEU A 199 -3.65 22.53 -4.02
N VAL A 200 -3.01 22.35 -5.18
CA VAL A 200 -1.55 22.23 -5.27
C VAL A 200 -0.86 23.49 -4.76
N ARG A 201 -1.38 24.66 -5.12
CA ARG A 201 -0.86 25.95 -4.67
C ARG A 201 -1.00 26.13 -3.16
N GLU A 202 -2.13 25.71 -2.59
CA GLU A 202 -2.38 25.76 -1.15
C GLU A 202 -1.41 24.84 -0.37
N LEU A 203 -1.23 23.60 -0.84
CA LEU A 203 -0.43 22.59 -0.12
C LEU A 203 1.08 22.75 -0.30
N THR A 204 1.51 23.04 -1.53
CA THR A 204 2.94 23.02 -1.90
C THR A 204 3.56 24.41 -2.01
N GLY A 205 2.74 25.46 -2.04
CA GLY A 205 3.17 26.84 -2.33
C GLY A 205 3.63 27.07 -3.77
N ARG A 206 3.50 26.08 -4.67
CA ARG A 206 3.90 26.14 -6.07
C ARG A 206 2.70 26.09 -7.01
N GLU A 207 2.83 26.71 -8.17
CA GLU A 207 1.84 26.56 -9.24
C GLU A 207 1.91 25.15 -9.85
N LEU A 208 0.75 24.63 -10.26
CA LEU A 208 0.69 23.34 -10.93
C LEU A 208 1.39 23.43 -12.31
N PRO A 209 2.28 22.49 -12.67
CA PRO A 209 3.00 22.54 -13.95
C PRO A 209 2.08 22.55 -15.17
N GLU A 210 2.54 23.08 -16.31
CA GLU A 210 1.80 23.06 -17.58
C GLU A 210 1.53 21.63 -18.10
N ALA A 211 2.43 20.70 -17.75
CA ALA A 211 2.27 19.28 -18.01
C ALA A 211 1.14 18.64 -17.18
N GLY A 212 0.69 19.32 -16.12
CA GLY A 212 -0.40 18.88 -15.26
C GLY A 212 0.07 17.98 -14.12
N ALA A 213 -0.80 17.08 -13.69
CA ALA A 213 -0.54 16.11 -12.62
C ALA A 213 -1.19 14.77 -12.93
N LEU A 214 -0.61 13.70 -12.41
CA LEU A 214 -1.30 12.44 -12.24
C LEU A 214 -2.13 12.49 -10.95
N VAL A 215 -3.35 11.95 -10.98
CA VAL A 215 -4.32 12.06 -9.88
C VAL A 215 -5.09 10.74 -9.74
N VAL A 216 -5.29 10.32 -8.49
CA VAL A 216 -6.15 9.19 -8.12
C VAL A 216 -7.14 9.60 -7.04
N MET A 217 -8.34 9.03 -7.08
CA MET A 217 -9.45 9.35 -6.18
C MET A 217 -10.12 8.06 -5.69
N PRO A 218 -9.41 7.23 -4.93
CA PRO A 218 -9.86 5.90 -4.51
C PRO A 218 -11.16 5.94 -3.72
N THR A 219 -11.28 6.86 -2.76
CA THR A 219 -12.51 7.06 -1.99
C THR A 219 -12.93 8.51 -2.06
N ARG A 220 -14.10 8.86 -1.53
CA ARG A 220 -14.55 10.25 -1.38
C ARG A 220 -13.75 11.07 -0.35
N HIS A 221 -12.98 10.40 0.52
CA HIS A 221 -12.22 11.00 1.63
C HIS A 221 -10.72 11.07 1.36
N LEU A 222 -10.26 10.56 0.22
CA LEU A 222 -8.85 10.42 -0.11
C LEU A 222 -8.63 10.67 -1.59
N LEU A 223 -7.75 11.63 -1.89
CA LEU A 223 -7.10 11.74 -3.20
C LEU A 223 -5.59 11.66 -3.02
N ALA A 224 -4.89 11.24 -4.06
CA ALA A 224 -3.45 11.46 -4.15
C ALA A 224 -3.09 12.00 -5.53
N PHE A 225 -2.02 12.79 -5.59
CA PHE A 225 -1.55 13.34 -6.85
C PHE A 225 -0.03 13.47 -6.91
N HIS A 226 0.47 13.52 -8.14
CA HIS A 226 1.87 13.75 -8.47
C HIS A 226 1.96 14.84 -9.55
N PRO A 227 2.50 16.04 -9.25
CA PRO A 227 2.77 17.07 -10.25
C PRO A 227 3.81 16.61 -11.27
N ILE A 228 3.54 16.78 -12.57
CA ILE A 228 4.46 16.37 -13.63
C ILE A 228 5.47 17.49 -13.85
N VAL A 229 6.62 17.38 -13.18
CA VAL A 229 7.72 18.35 -13.26
C VAL A 229 8.91 17.84 -14.08
N ASP A 230 9.11 16.52 -14.09
CA ASP A 230 10.28 15.86 -14.68
C ASP A 230 9.95 14.40 -15.08
N GLY A 231 10.98 13.59 -15.35
CA GLY A 231 10.85 12.18 -15.74
C GLY A 231 10.19 11.26 -14.68
N SER A 232 10.06 11.70 -13.41
CA SER A 232 9.46 10.89 -12.33
C SER A 232 7.98 10.57 -12.55
N VAL A 233 7.33 11.21 -13.52
CA VAL A 233 5.98 10.85 -14.00
C VAL A 233 5.85 9.38 -14.38
N VAL A 234 6.94 8.73 -14.83
CA VAL A 234 6.96 7.30 -15.19
C VAL A 234 6.77 6.43 -13.95
N ASP A 235 7.53 6.73 -12.90
CA ASP A 235 7.47 6.02 -11.61
C ASP A 235 6.12 6.29 -10.94
N ALA A 236 5.64 7.54 -11.03
CA ALA A 236 4.38 7.97 -10.48
C ALA A 236 3.16 7.28 -11.09
N VAL A 237 3.22 6.86 -12.37
CA VAL A 237 2.14 6.07 -12.98
C VAL A 237 1.92 4.76 -12.22
N ASN A 238 3.00 4.04 -11.92
CA ASN A 238 2.92 2.76 -11.22
C ASN A 238 2.62 2.96 -9.74
N ASP A 239 3.34 3.87 -9.09
CA ASP A 239 3.18 4.19 -7.67
C ASP A 239 1.72 4.60 -7.35
N LEU A 240 1.15 5.55 -8.10
CA LEU A 240 -0.23 6.00 -7.90
C LEU A 240 -1.25 4.94 -8.29
N GLY A 241 -0.97 4.13 -9.33
CA GLY A 241 -1.86 3.05 -9.75
C GLY A 241 -2.05 2.00 -8.65
N SER A 242 -0.94 1.49 -8.10
CA SER A 242 -0.97 0.52 -6.99
C SER A 242 -1.55 1.13 -5.71
N TYR A 243 -1.20 2.37 -5.40
CA TYR A 243 -1.74 3.10 -4.24
C TYR A 243 -3.26 3.25 -4.33
N ALA A 244 -3.79 3.63 -5.50
CA ALA A 244 -5.21 3.83 -5.72
C ALA A 244 -6.00 2.53 -5.60
N LEU A 245 -5.48 1.42 -6.13
CA LEU A 245 -6.18 0.14 -6.08
C LEU A 245 -6.35 -0.34 -4.63
N GLY A 246 -5.26 -0.36 -3.84
CA GLY A 246 -5.34 -0.74 -2.43
C GLY A 246 -6.27 0.17 -1.63
N ALA A 247 -6.12 1.50 -1.80
CA ALA A 247 -6.97 2.46 -1.09
C ALA A 247 -8.46 2.41 -1.52
N TYR A 248 -8.76 1.97 -2.75
CA TYR A 248 -10.13 1.80 -3.26
C TYR A 248 -10.79 0.56 -2.64
N GLU A 249 -10.05 -0.53 -2.47
CA GLU A 249 -10.54 -1.78 -1.88
C GLU A 249 -10.73 -1.68 -0.36
N ASP A 250 -9.83 -0.98 0.33
CA ASP A 250 -9.82 -0.90 1.79
C ASP A 250 -10.68 0.25 2.36
N GLY A 251 -10.90 1.30 1.57
CA GLY A 251 -11.38 2.58 2.08
C GLY A 251 -12.91 2.78 2.04
N PRO A 252 -13.54 3.36 3.08
CA PRO A 252 -14.98 3.60 3.08
C PRO A 252 -15.37 4.68 2.05
N GLY A 253 -16.39 4.38 1.24
CA GLY A 253 -16.88 5.33 0.25
C GLY A 253 -16.07 5.39 -1.02
N ALA A 254 -15.79 4.22 -1.59
CA ALA A 254 -15.20 4.01 -2.89
C ALA A 254 -15.76 4.98 -3.95
N LEU A 255 -14.84 5.56 -4.73
CA LEU A 255 -15.15 6.52 -5.77
C LEU A 255 -14.60 6.05 -7.12
N SER A 256 -13.28 5.88 -7.25
CA SER A 256 -12.70 5.35 -8.48
C SER A 256 -11.32 4.72 -8.26
N PRO A 257 -11.06 3.50 -8.77
CA PRO A 257 -9.74 2.86 -8.70
C PRO A 257 -8.79 3.34 -9.80
N ARG A 258 -9.25 4.25 -10.68
CA ARG A 258 -8.54 4.62 -11.91
C ARG A 258 -7.49 5.69 -11.67
N LEU A 259 -6.43 5.64 -12.46
CA LEU A 259 -5.45 6.71 -12.61
C LEU A 259 -5.94 7.72 -13.65
N TYR A 260 -5.80 9.00 -13.34
CA TYR A 260 -6.17 10.10 -14.23
C TYR A 260 -4.99 11.02 -14.48
N TRP A 261 -4.90 11.56 -15.68
CA TRP A 261 -4.06 12.71 -16.00
C TRP A 261 -4.90 13.98 -15.98
N TRP A 262 -4.60 14.87 -15.04
CA TRP A 262 -5.16 16.21 -14.99
C TRP A 262 -4.30 17.15 -15.84
N ARG A 263 -4.89 17.85 -16.81
CA ARG A 263 -4.21 18.93 -17.56
C ARG A 263 -5.21 19.95 -18.07
N GLN A 264 -4.91 21.24 -17.88
CA GLN A 264 -5.74 22.35 -18.37
C GLN A 264 -7.24 22.22 -18.01
N GLY A 265 -7.54 21.80 -16.79
CA GLY A 265 -8.91 21.64 -16.31
C GLY A 265 -9.65 20.39 -16.82
N ARG A 266 -8.94 19.45 -17.45
CA ARG A 266 -9.48 18.18 -17.93
C ARG A 266 -8.84 17.01 -17.20
N LEU A 267 -9.63 16.01 -16.85
CA LEU A 267 -9.18 14.71 -16.34
C LEU A 267 -9.38 13.67 -17.43
N VAL A 268 -8.31 12.96 -17.77
CA VAL A 268 -8.34 11.86 -18.74
C VAL A 268 -7.95 10.58 -18.02
N SER A 269 -8.77 9.54 -18.08
CA SER A 269 -8.41 8.26 -17.47
C SER A 269 -7.25 7.64 -18.26
N LEU A 270 -6.23 7.19 -17.53
CA LEU A 270 -5.12 6.41 -18.06
C LEU A 270 -5.37 4.92 -17.88
N THR A 271 -6.37 4.53 -17.10
CA THR A 271 -6.62 3.14 -16.77
C THR A 271 -7.72 2.57 -17.66
N VAL A 272 -7.42 1.49 -18.37
CA VAL A 272 -8.38 0.70 -19.15
C VAL A 272 -8.65 -0.61 -18.40
N PHE A 273 -9.92 -0.94 -18.22
CA PHE A 273 -10.32 -2.22 -17.64
C PHE A 273 -10.32 -3.30 -18.73
N ASP A 274 -9.48 -4.31 -18.56
CA ASP A 274 -9.49 -5.52 -19.37
C ASP A 274 -10.63 -6.42 -18.90
N HIS A 275 -11.71 -6.48 -19.69
CA HIS A 275 -12.88 -7.30 -19.38
C HIS A 275 -12.61 -8.81 -19.47
N GLU A 276 -11.56 -9.25 -20.18
CA GLU A 276 -11.22 -10.68 -20.32
C GLU A 276 -10.45 -11.19 -19.11
N ASN A 277 -9.47 -10.42 -18.63
CA ASN A 277 -8.63 -10.78 -17.47
C ASN A 277 -9.09 -10.16 -16.14
N ARG A 278 -10.12 -9.30 -16.17
CA ARG A 278 -10.62 -8.53 -15.01
C ARG A 278 -9.52 -7.71 -14.32
N SER A 279 -8.55 -7.21 -15.09
CA SER A 279 -7.41 -6.44 -14.61
C SER A 279 -7.47 -4.99 -15.11
N PHE A 280 -6.84 -4.08 -14.38
CA PHE A 280 -6.65 -2.70 -14.79
C PHE A 280 -5.27 -2.55 -15.44
N SER A 281 -5.21 -2.05 -16.67
CA SER A 281 -3.96 -1.72 -17.35
C SER A 281 -3.84 -0.21 -17.53
N VAL A 282 -2.62 0.33 -17.43
CA VAL A 282 -2.39 1.75 -17.67
C VAL A 282 -1.96 1.96 -19.13
N VAL A 283 -2.74 2.74 -19.86
CA VAL A 283 -2.52 3.11 -21.26
C VAL A 283 -2.49 4.63 -21.38
N PRO A 284 -1.31 5.28 -21.27
CA PRO A 284 -1.19 6.72 -21.40
C PRO A 284 -1.52 7.20 -22.83
N PRO A 285 -2.21 8.34 -23.01
CA PRO A 285 -2.45 8.90 -24.34
C PRO A 285 -1.13 9.32 -25.00
N GLN A 286 -1.10 9.34 -26.33
CA GLN A 286 0.11 9.66 -27.10
C GLN A 286 0.73 11.01 -26.69
N GLU A 287 -0.10 12.02 -26.41
CA GLU A 287 0.35 13.33 -25.94
C GLU A 287 1.11 13.26 -24.61
N LEU A 288 0.67 12.42 -23.68
CA LEU A 288 1.37 12.19 -22.41
C LEU A 288 2.66 11.40 -22.66
N MET A 289 2.63 10.40 -23.54
CA MET A 289 3.83 9.63 -23.91
C MET A 289 4.91 10.50 -24.55
N ASP A 290 4.53 11.41 -25.43
CA ASP A 290 5.46 12.35 -26.08
C ASP A 290 6.04 13.33 -25.07
N LEU A 291 5.22 13.80 -24.12
CA LEU A 291 5.65 14.65 -23.00
C LEU A 291 6.62 13.91 -22.06
N MET A 292 6.33 12.65 -21.71
CA MET A 292 7.22 11.80 -20.91
C MET A 292 8.56 11.55 -21.62
N ARG A 293 8.55 11.42 -22.95
CA ARG A 293 9.78 11.29 -23.75
C ARG A 293 10.57 12.59 -23.82
N SER A 294 9.89 13.74 -23.98
CA SER A 294 10.57 15.04 -24.02
C SER A 294 11.21 15.40 -22.69
N LEU A 295 10.53 15.09 -21.57
CA LEU A 295 11.07 15.33 -20.23
C LEU A 295 12.31 14.47 -19.97
N ARG A 296 12.29 13.17 -20.36
CA ARG A 296 13.49 12.31 -20.34
C ARG A 296 14.62 12.77 -21.27
N GLY A 297 14.28 13.37 -22.42
CA GLY A 297 15.26 13.88 -23.38
C GLY A 297 15.94 15.18 -22.96
N GLN A 298 15.23 16.06 -22.25
CA GLN A 298 15.76 17.32 -21.72
C GLN A 298 16.73 17.11 -20.55
N GLU A 299 16.54 16.04 -19.76
CA GLU A 299 17.47 15.62 -18.69
C GLU A 299 18.87 15.22 -19.21
N SER A 300 19.03 14.99 -20.53
CA SER A 300 20.31 14.54 -21.12
C SER A 300 21.26 15.69 -21.54
N ALA A 301 20.81 16.95 -21.55
CA ALA A 301 21.51 18.06 -22.20
C ALA A 301 22.07 19.14 -21.26
N ASP A 302 21.66 19.20 -19.99
CA ASP A 302 22.13 20.19 -19.00
C ASP A 302 22.80 19.48 -17.82
N ASP A 303 24.13 19.55 -17.76
CA ASP A 303 24.95 18.89 -16.74
C ASP A 303 25.08 19.80 -15.47
N THR A 304 24.36 19.40 -14.40
CA THR A 304 24.51 19.64 -12.92
C THR A 304 24.12 20.98 -12.23
N PRO A 305 23.61 20.96 -10.96
CA PRO A 305 23.33 19.82 -10.04
C PRO A 305 21.83 19.63 -9.62
N ASP A 306 21.45 18.37 -9.32
CA ASP A 306 20.30 17.90 -8.47
C ASP A 306 18.85 18.27 -8.91
N THR A 307 17.84 17.40 -9.11
CA THR A 307 17.52 16.04 -8.63
C THR A 307 16.44 15.37 -9.53
N ALA A 308 16.80 14.35 -10.30
CA ALA A 308 15.95 13.21 -10.66
C ALA A 308 16.88 11.98 -10.71
N PRO A 309 16.56 10.85 -10.06
CA PRO A 309 17.51 9.76 -9.91
C PRO A 309 17.73 9.09 -11.26
N ARG A 310 18.92 9.31 -11.83
CA ARG A 310 19.57 8.33 -12.70
C ARG A 310 19.45 6.96 -12.02
N ALA A 311 19.11 5.90 -12.76
CA ALA A 311 19.30 4.55 -12.26
C ALA A 311 20.77 4.46 -11.85
N GLN A 312 21.02 4.45 -10.53
CA GLN A 312 22.38 4.61 -10.02
C GLN A 312 23.21 3.48 -10.61
N THR A 313 24.30 3.83 -11.27
CA THR A 313 25.22 2.81 -11.78
C THR A 313 25.76 2.01 -10.60
N ALA A 314 26.21 0.78 -10.84
CA ALA A 314 26.82 -0.04 -9.80
C ALA A 314 27.98 0.68 -9.08
N ASP A 315 28.68 1.57 -9.79
CA ASP A 315 29.77 2.38 -9.24
C ASP A 315 29.25 3.56 -8.39
N GLU A 316 28.17 4.23 -8.81
CA GLU A 316 27.51 5.28 -8.00
C GLU A 316 26.90 4.72 -6.72
N LEU A 317 26.26 3.55 -6.80
CA LEU A 317 25.77 2.80 -5.63
C LEU A 317 26.92 2.37 -4.74
N ALA A 318 28.04 1.87 -5.29
CA ALA A 318 29.21 1.49 -4.50
C ALA A 318 29.79 2.68 -3.72
N VAL A 319 29.93 3.84 -4.35
CA VAL A 319 30.39 5.07 -3.70
C VAL A 319 29.40 5.51 -2.61
N THR A 320 28.09 5.44 -2.88
CA THR A 320 27.05 5.83 -1.93
C THR A 320 27.04 4.90 -0.72
N THR A 321 27.03 3.58 -0.94
CA THR A 321 27.09 2.56 0.10
C THR A 321 28.36 2.72 0.93
N ALA A 322 29.53 2.92 0.33
CA ALA A 322 30.78 3.14 1.09
C ALA A 322 30.71 4.39 1.99
N LYS A 323 30.16 5.50 1.48
CA LYS A 323 29.97 6.74 2.25
C LYS A 323 29.01 6.57 3.41
N LEU A 324 27.91 5.84 3.23
CA LEU A 324 26.94 5.57 4.29
C LEU A 324 27.53 4.61 5.33
N THR A 325 28.20 3.55 4.90
CA THR A 325 28.87 2.58 5.76
C THR A 325 29.90 3.25 6.68
N ALA A 326 30.68 4.20 6.16
CA ALA A 326 31.66 4.95 6.95
C ALA A 326 31.04 5.76 8.11
N GLN A 327 29.73 6.08 8.04
CA GLN A 327 29.00 6.83 9.07
C GLN A 327 28.44 5.94 10.18
N LEU A 328 28.33 4.61 9.97
CA LEU A 328 27.75 3.67 10.93
C LEU A 328 28.32 3.77 12.36
N PRO A 329 29.65 3.94 12.58
CA PRO A 329 30.19 4.01 13.93
C PRO A 329 29.74 5.25 14.70
N GLN A 330 29.44 6.35 14.00
CA GLN A 330 29.05 7.61 14.62
C GLN A 330 27.54 7.85 14.59
N SER A 331 26.82 7.26 13.64
CA SER A 331 25.39 7.46 13.44
C SER A 331 24.68 6.14 13.14
N PRO A 332 24.17 5.45 14.17
CA PRO A 332 23.44 4.20 13.97
C PRO A 332 22.06 4.38 13.33
N ALA A 333 21.55 5.60 13.25
CA ALA A 333 20.27 5.90 12.61
C ALA A 333 20.27 5.58 11.09
N VAL A 334 21.44 5.58 10.45
CA VAL A 334 21.59 5.32 9.01
C VAL A 334 21.63 3.82 8.66
N PHE A 335 21.54 2.93 9.65
CA PHE A 335 21.67 1.48 9.42
C PHE A 335 20.67 0.93 8.38
N GLY A 336 19.41 1.39 8.45
CA GLY A 336 18.39 1.01 7.47
C GLY A 336 18.77 1.41 6.04
N ASP A 337 19.24 2.65 5.86
CA ASP A 337 19.65 3.17 4.56
C ASP A 337 20.90 2.45 4.03
N VAL A 338 21.87 2.16 4.91
CA VAL A 338 23.09 1.41 4.54
C VAL A 338 22.73 0.00 4.08
N PHE A 339 21.82 -0.68 4.80
CA PHE A 339 21.42 -2.03 4.44
C PHE A 339 20.64 -2.05 3.12
N ALA A 340 19.70 -1.12 2.94
CA ALA A 340 18.96 -0.97 1.69
C ALA A 340 19.90 -0.67 0.49
N ALA A 341 20.86 0.25 0.66
CA ALA A 341 21.83 0.58 -0.38
C ALA A 341 22.78 -0.58 -0.70
N SER A 342 23.20 -1.34 0.32
CA SER A 342 24.05 -2.52 0.13
C SER A 342 23.32 -3.64 -0.62
N LEU A 343 22.04 -3.87 -0.29
CA LEU A 343 21.18 -4.84 -0.99
C LEU A 343 20.89 -4.39 -2.43
N ALA A 344 20.65 -3.10 -2.66
CA ALA A 344 20.48 -2.58 -4.01
C ALA A 344 21.75 -2.76 -4.86
N LEU A 345 22.93 -2.48 -4.28
CA LEU A 345 24.22 -2.66 -4.95
C LEU A 345 24.46 -4.11 -5.37
N SER A 346 24.19 -5.09 -4.48
CA SER A 346 24.40 -6.50 -4.77
C SER A 346 23.52 -6.98 -5.94
N HIS A 347 22.26 -6.54 -5.97
CA HIS A 347 21.33 -6.83 -7.05
C HIS A 347 21.68 -6.14 -8.37
N VAL A 348 22.10 -4.87 -8.34
CA VAL A 348 22.46 -4.12 -9.56
C VAL A 348 23.74 -4.68 -10.19
N ARG A 349 24.71 -5.15 -9.39
CA ARG A 349 25.91 -5.82 -9.91
C ARG A 349 25.55 -7.06 -10.73
N CYS A 350 24.56 -7.84 -10.32
CA CYS A 350 24.04 -8.98 -11.10
C CYS A 350 23.41 -8.59 -12.44
N ALA A 351 23.05 -7.32 -12.68
CA ALA A 351 22.60 -6.90 -14.00
C ALA A 351 23.74 -6.81 -15.04
N SER A 352 24.94 -6.46 -14.58
CA SER A 352 26.14 -6.35 -15.44
C SER A 352 26.99 -7.63 -15.40
N ASP A 353 26.80 -8.45 -14.38
CA ASP A 353 27.46 -9.74 -14.17
C ASP A 353 26.40 -10.81 -13.77
N PRO A 354 25.61 -11.31 -14.75
CA PRO A 354 24.46 -12.18 -14.49
C PRO A 354 24.83 -13.50 -13.81
N ASP A 355 26.03 -14.02 -14.06
CA ASP A 355 26.52 -15.24 -13.43
C ASP A 355 27.13 -14.99 -12.04
N ALA A 356 27.33 -13.73 -11.66
CA ALA A 356 28.04 -13.30 -10.45
C ALA A 356 29.50 -13.82 -10.37
N GLY A 357 30.18 -13.85 -11.52
CA GLY A 357 31.56 -14.34 -11.66
C GLY A 357 32.63 -13.29 -11.41
N ALA A 358 32.26 -12.01 -11.21
CA ALA A 358 33.19 -10.94 -10.89
C ALA A 358 33.37 -10.79 -9.36
N LEU A 359 34.60 -10.46 -8.96
CA LEU A 359 34.96 -10.27 -7.56
C LEU A 359 34.11 -9.18 -6.89
N GLU A 360 33.90 -8.08 -7.59
CA GLU A 360 33.16 -6.91 -7.11
C GLU A 360 31.67 -7.22 -6.89
N THR A 361 31.11 -8.16 -7.67
CA THR A 361 29.76 -8.66 -7.44
C THR A 361 29.71 -9.44 -6.14
N TRP A 362 30.64 -10.37 -5.93
CA TRP A 362 30.72 -11.14 -4.69
C TRP A 362 30.97 -10.25 -3.45
N GLU A 363 31.88 -9.29 -3.53
CA GLU A 363 32.14 -8.32 -2.45
C GLU A 363 30.87 -7.53 -2.07
N ALA A 364 30.03 -7.16 -3.05
CA ALA A 364 28.76 -6.50 -2.77
C ALA A 364 27.77 -7.40 -2.02
N TRP A 365 27.70 -8.69 -2.36
CA TRP A 365 26.87 -9.68 -1.66
C TRP A 365 27.36 -9.92 -0.23
N VAL A 366 28.67 -10.10 -0.04
CA VAL A 366 29.29 -10.24 1.29
C VAL A 366 29.09 -8.97 2.11
N GLY A 367 29.27 -7.78 1.53
CA GLY A 367 29.04 -6.50 2.20
C GLY A 367 27.58 -6.35 2.67
N ALA A 368 26.61 -6.66 1.82
CA ALA A 368 25.20 -6.63 2.19
C ALA A 368 24.87 -7.62 3.31
N MET A 369 25.40 -8.84 3.24
CA MET A 369 25.26 -9.86 4.27
C MET A 369 25.87 -9.42 5.62
N GLN A 370 27.06 -8.81 5.60
CA GLN A 370 27.75 -8.31 6.78
C GLN A 370 26.98 -7.18 7.45
N VAL A 371 26.51 -6.21 6.68
CA VAL A 371 25.68 -5.08 7.16
C VAL A 371 24.36 -5.59 7.74
N GLY A 372 23.66 -6.49 7.05
CA GLY A 372 22.40 -7.05 7.52
C GLY A 372 22.56 -7.84 8.84
N SER A 373 23.63 -8.62 8.96
CA SER A 373 23.96 -9.31 10.21
C SER A 373 24.31 -8.33 11.34
N ALA A 374 25.08 -7.28 11.03
CA ALA A 374 25.46 -6.25 11.99
C ALA A 374 24.25 -5.48 12.53
N LEU A 375 23.26 -5.19 11.68
CA LEU A 375 22.00 -4.55 12.08
C LEU A 375 21.31 -5.33 13.21
N PHE A 376 21.16 -6.65 13.07
CA PHE A 376 20.54 -7.47 14.11
C PHE A 376 21.46 -7.75 15.30
N ALA A 377 22.78 -7.74 15.09
CA ALA A 377 23.74 -7.82 16.19
C ALA A 377 23.63 -6.61 17.13
N THR A 378 23.48 -5.40 16.59
CA THR A 378 23.40 -4.15 17.36
C THR A 378 22.04 -3.95 18.02
N THR A 379 20.99 -4.64 17.58
CA THR A 379 19.65 -4.55 18.20
C THR A 379 19.46 -5.55 19.34
N THR A 380 20.15 -6.70 19.29
CA THR A 380 19.96 -7.81 20.25
C THR A 380 21.07 -7.93 21.31
N SER A 381 22.22 -7.29 21.10
CA SER A 381 23.35 -7.38 22.04
C SER A 381 23.02 -6.75 23.40
N ARG A 382 23.59 -7.35 24.45
CA ARG A 382 23.52 -6.85 25.84
C ARG A 382 24.70 -5.97 26.22
N GLU A 383 25.70 -5.89 25.35
CA GLU A 383 26.88 -5.03 25.54
C GLU A 383 26.57 -3.60 25.11
N SER A 384 27.49 -2.65 25.38
CA SER A 384 27.34 -1.26 24.92
C SER A 384 27.71 -1.08 23.44
N SER A 385 28.46 -2.02 22.88
CA SER A 385 28.93 -2.01 21.50
C SER A 385 29.21 -3.43 21.02
N VAL A 386 29.15 -3.67 19.72
CA VAL A 386 29.46 -4.95 19.08
C VAL A 386 30.56 -4.74 18.04
N ALA A 387 31.56 -5.62 18.03
CA ALA A 387 32.55 -5.66 16.97
C ALA A 387 31.98 -6.44 15.78
N CYS A 388 31.77 -5.75 14.65
CA CYS A 388 31.22 -6.32 13.43
C CYS A 388 32.22 -6.16 12.30
N ARG A 389 32.45 -7.22 11.52
CA ARG A 389 33.19 -7.11 10.25
C ARG A 389 32.27 -6.50 9.20
N ILE A 390 32.70 -5.40 8.59
CA ILE A 390 32.04 -4.75 7.45
C ILE A 390 33.10 -4.43 6.39
N GLY A 391 32.95 -4.99 5.19
CA GLY A 391 34.02 -5.07 4.21
C GLY A 391 35.19 -5.88 4.78
N HIS A 392 36.39 -5.30 4.73
CA HIS A 392 37.60 -5.91 5.29
C HIS A 392 37.92 -5.45 6.72
N ASP A 393 37.19 -4.47 7.24
CA ASP A 393 37.47 -3.85 8.52
C ASP A 393 36.60 -4.43 9.64
N VAL A 394 37.19 -4.57 10.83
CA VAL A 394 36.44 -4.83 12.06
C VAL A 394 36.07 -3.50 12.68
N VAL A 395 34.78 -3.21 12.71
CA VAL A 395 34.23 -1.93 13.13
C VAL A 395 33.45 -2.13 14.43
N THR A 396 33.73 -1.30 15.43
CA THR A 396 32.97 -1.29 16.69
C THR A 396 31.73 -0.42 16.53
N LEU A 397 30.55 -1.03 16.58
CA LEU A 397 29.26 -0.38 16.39
C LEU A 397 28.54 -0.27 17.74
N PRO A 398 27.97 0.90 18.07
CA PRO A 398 27.20 1.05 19.31
C PRO A 398 25.90 0.23 19.24
N VAL A 399 25.48 -0.33 20.37
CA VAL A 399 24.19 -1.03 20.47
C VAL A 399 23.06 -0.01 20.40
N THR A 400 22.11 -0.24 19.49
CA THR A 400 20.98 0.66 19.21
C THR A 400 19.72 0.29 19.97
N GLY A 401 19.63 -0.97 20.41
CA GLY A 401 18.36 -1.56 20.85
C GLY A 401 17.38 -1.74 19.68
N PRO A 402 16.09 -2.05 19.98
CA PRO A 402 15.06 -2.23 18.96
C PRO A 402 14.94 -0.99 18.06
N ALA A 403 15.06 -1.18 16.75
CA ALA A 403 15.02 -0.12 15.76
C ALA A 403 13.94 -0.40 14.70
N PRO A 404 13.23 0.63 14.20
CA PRO A 404 12.15 0.43 13.21
C PRO A 404 12.59 -0.29 11.93
N HIS A 405 13.85 -0.07 11.50
CA HIS A 405 14.42 -0.68 10.30
C HIS A 405 14.95 -2.11 10.52
N ALA A 406 14.91 -2.63 11.75
CA ALA A 406 15.23 -4.01 12.09
C ALA A 406 13.95 -4.87 12.13
N ASP A 407 13.13 -4.77 11.08
CA ASP A 407 11.84 -5.46 10.97
C ASP A 407 11.95 -6.89 10.40
N GLY A 408 10.81 -7.56 10.26
CA GLY A 408 10.74 -8.92 9.73
C GLY A 408 11.20 -9.04 8.27
N ARG A 409 10.98 -8.04 7.41
CA ARG A 409 11.44 -8.06 6.02
C ARG A 409 12.96 -7.92 5.94
N ALA A 410 13.53 -7.01 6.74
CA ALA A 410 14.97 -6.85 6.88
C ALA A 410 15.62 -8.15 7.39
N TRP A 411 14.97 -8.84 8.34
CA TRP A 411 15.45 -10.12 8.85
C TRP A 411 15.49 -11.19 7.75
N LEU A 412 14.42 -11.33 6.96
CA LEU A 412 14.37 -12.29 5.85
C LEU A 412 15.48 -12.02 4.83
N ASN A 413 15.66 -10.77 4.43
CA ASN A 413 16.73 -10.39 3.51
C ASN A 413 18.12 -10.72 4.08
N ALA A 414 18.37 -10.38 5.35
CA ALA A 414 19.65 -10.68 6.00
C ALA A 414 19.91 -12.19 6.12
N PHE A 415 18.88 -12.97 6.45
CA PHE A 415 18.96 -14.43 6.53
C PHE A 415 19.24 -15.05 5.15
N TYR A 416 18.53 -14.62 4.10
CA TYR A 416 18.75 -15.09 2.73
C TYR A 416 20.14 -14.74 2.22
N LEU A 417 20.64 -13.53 2.49
CA LEU A 417 22.01 -13.14 2.16
C LEU A 417 23.04 -14.03 2.88
N ALA A 418 22.82 -14.36 4.15
CA ALA A 418 23.70 -15.26 4.91
C ALA A 418 23.67 -16.71 4.37
N VAL A 419 22.50 -17.19 3.93
CA VAL A 419 22.35 -18.48 3.23
C VAL A 419 23.14 -18.49 1.92
N VAL A 420 22.97 -17.46 1.08
CA VAL A 420 23.68 -17.33 -0.20
C VAL A 420 25.20 -17.22 0.03
N CYS A 421 25.64 -16.56 1.09
CA CYS A 421 27.07 -16.52 1.42
C CYS A 421 27.60 -17.79 2.13
N ARG A 422 26.72 -18.74 2.50
CA ARG A 422 27.01 -19.92 3.37
C ARG A 422 27.64 -19.57 4.72
N GLU A 423 27.25 -18.44 5.30
CA GLU A 423 27.78 -17.94 6.57
C GLU A 423 27.02 -18.48 7.78
N ARG A 424 27.39 -19.70 8.20
CA ARG A 424 26.66 -20.47 9.22
C ARG A 424 26.57 -19.78 10.58
N ASP A 425 27.63 -19.10 11.01
CA ASP A 425 27.67 -18.41 12.31
C ASP A 425 26.68 -17.24 12.31
N ARG A 426 26.61 -16.49 11.21
CA ARG A 426 25.70 -15.36 11.03
C ARG A 426 24.25 -15.81 10.89
N MET A 427 24.00 -16.91 10.18
CA MET A 427 22.68 -17.55 10.15
C MET A 427 22.23 -17.93 11.56
N THR A 428 23.12 -18.53 12.36
CA THR A 428 22.81 -18.92 13.74
C THR A 428 22.51 -17.71 14.62
N GLN A 429 23.29 -16.63 14.47
CA GLN A 429 23.05 -15.39 15.18
C GLN A 429 21.69 -14.77 14.84
N LEU A 430 21.34 -14.71 13.55
CA LEU A 430 20.03 -14.20 13.09
C LEU A 430 18.88 -15.05 13.65
N CYS A 431 19.06 -16.37 13.77
CA CYS A 431 18.05 -17.25 14.37
C CYS A 431 17.85 -17.07 15.87
N HIS A 432 18.66 -16.27 16.56
CA HIS A 432 18.47 -15.91 17.96
C HIS A 432 17.79 -14.55 18.17
N VAL A 433 17.43 -13.85 17.08
CA VAL A 433 16.64 -12.61 17.15
C VAL A 433 15.22 -12.93 17.62
N PRO A 434 14.72 -12.33 18.72
CA PRO A 434 13.37 -12.60 19.21
C PRO A 434 12.28 -12.10 18.26
N LEU A 435 11.29 -12.94 17.94
CA LEU A 435 10.15 -12.57 17.10
C LEU A 435 9.36 -11.36 17.63
N ASP A 436 9.27 -11.22 18.95
CA ASP A 436 8.56 -10.09 19.57
C ASP A 436 9.29 -8.76 19.40
N ASP A 437 10.61 -8.76 19.17
CA ASP A 437 11.34 -7.55 18.76
C ASP A 437 10.97 -7.18 17.33
N LEU A 438 10.93 -8.17 16.41
CA LEU A 438 10.55 -7.96 15.01
C LEU A 438 9.11 -7.45 14.87
N ARG A 439 8.16 -8.02 15.61
CA ARG A 439 6.75 -7.57 15.65
C ARG A 439 6.60 -6.13 16.12
N ARG A 440 7.46 -5.69 17.03
CA ARG A 440 7.44 -4.32 17.56
C ARG A 440 8.10 -3.31 16.61
N ALA A 441 9.01 -3.75 15.75
CA ALA A 441 9.74 -2.87 14.84
C ALA A 441 8.84 -2.28 13.75
N ALA A 442 8.01 -3.11 13.10
CA ALA A 442 7.05 -2.67 12.09
C ALA A 442 5.82 -3.57 12.02
N PRO A 443 4.62 -3.02 11.76
CA PRO A 443 3.40 -3.82 11.64
C PRO A 443 3.37 -4.56 10.30
N MET A 444 3.28 -5.90 10.34
CA MET A 444 3.25 -6.80 9.17
C MET A 444 2.19 -7.89 9.36
N ASP A 445 1.85 -8.63 8.30
CA ASP A 445 0.97 -9.79 8.41
C ASP A 445 1.65 -10.94 9.16
N GLU A 446 0.87 -11.75 9.88
CA GLU A 446 1.40 -12.80 10.76
C GLU A 446 2.16 -13.91 10.02
N TYR A 447 1.88 -14.15 8.73
CA TYR A 447 2.60 -15.17 7.96
C TYR A 447 4.10 -14.88 7.88
N VAL A 448 4.51 -13.61 7.88
CA VAL A 448 5.93 -13.23 7.86
C VAL A 448 6.62 -13.72 9.13
N PHE A 449 5.99 -13.51 10.29
CA PHE A 449 6.56 -13.95 11.57
C PHE A 449 6.54 -15.46 11.73
N HIS A 450 5.48 -16.13 11.27
CA HIS A 450 5.44 -17.59 11.23
C HIS A 450 6.50 -18.17 10.29
N TRP A 451 6.77 -17.51 9.17
CA TRP A 451 7.79 -17.94 8.22
C TRP A 451 9.20 -17.81 8.80
N ILE A 452 9.49 -16.67 9.46
CA ILE A 452 10.73 -16.47 10.21
C ILE A 452 10.87 -17.56 11.27
N ASP A 453 9.81 -17.84 12.05
CA ASP A 453 9.82 -18.87 13.07
C ASP A 453 10.11 -20.27 12.50
N THR A 454 9.56 -20.61 11.33
CA THR A 454 9.87 -21.84 10.60
C THR A 454 11.37 -21.92 10.26
N LEU A 455 11.94 -20.87 9.69
CA LEU A 455 13.36 -20.81 9.32
C LEU A 455 14.27 -20.91 10.54
N GLN A 456 13.95 -20.20 11.63
CA GLN A 456 14.69 -20.27 12.89
C GLN A 456 14.68 -21.69 13.47
N THR A 457 13.50 -22.31 13.51
CA THR A 457 13.30 -23.66 14.07
C THR A 457 14.05 -24.71 13.27
N TYR A 458 13.98 -24.61 11.94
CA TYR A 458 14.69 -25.51 11.03
C TYR A 458 16.21 -25.37 11.18
N TRP A 459 16.73 -24.15 11.13
CA TRP A 459 18.17 -23.90 11.20
C TRP A 459 18.78 -24.33 12.54
N LEU A 460 18.09 -24.04 13.64
CA LEU A 460 18.50 -24.44 14.99
C LEU A 460 18.29 -25.94 15.29
N GLN A 461 17.89 -26.73 14.28
CA GLN A 461 17.75 -28.19 14.34
C GLN A 461 16.77 -28.68 15.43
N HIS A 462 15.67 -27.95 15.62
CA HIS A 462 14.55 -28.41 16.44
C HIS A 462 13.83 -29.60 15.77
N PRO A 463 13.00 -30.37 16.52
CA PRO A 463 12.23 -31.47 15.97
C PRO A 463 11.44 -31.09 14.72
N MET A 464 11.43 -31.98 13.72
CA MET A 464 10.74 -31.72 12.45
C MET A 464 9.24 -31.47 12.63
N ASP A 465 8.61 -32.07 13.64
CA ASP A 465 7.20 -31.80 13.97
C ASP A 465 6.95 -30.32 14.30
N ASP A 466 7.89 -29.67 14.99
CA ASP A 466 7.80 -28.24 15.32
C ASP A 466 7.96 -27.39 14.06
N VAL A 467 8.89 -27.76 13.17
CA VAL A 467 9.10 -27.10 11.87
C VAL A 467 7.82 -27.17 11.03
N VAL A 468 7.20 -28.35 10.94
CA VAL A 468 5.97 -28.58 10.17
C VAL A 468 4.81 -27.77 10.75
N GLN A 469 4.65 -27.74 12.08
CA GLN A 469 3.60 -26.93 12.71
C GLN A 469 3.72 -25.44 12.37
N LYS A 470 4.94 -24.89 12.43
CA LYS A 470 5.20 -23.47 12.11
C LYS A 470 5.03 -23.18 10.61
N LEU A 471 5.43 -24.13 9.76
CA LEU A 471 5.21 -24.04 8.32
C LEU A 471 3.71 -24.03 7.98
N LEU A 472 2.90 -24.89 8.62
CA LEU A 472 1.45 -24.88 8.46
C LEU A 472 0.82 -23.57 8.95
N ALA A 473 1.31 -23.00 10.07
CA ALA A 473 0.86 -21.68 10.53
C ALA A 473 1.17 -20.58 9.51
N THR A 474 2.35 -20.61 8.89
CA THR A 474 2.72 -19.73 7.77
C THR A 474 1.71 -19.85 6.63
N MET A 475 1.45 -21.08 6.15
CA MET A 475 0.52 -21.32 5.05
C MET A 475 -0.90 -20.83 5.36
N ASN A 476 -1.42 -21.11 6.56
CA ASN A 476 -2.76 -20.70 6.96
C ASN A 476 -2.91 -19.17 7.06
N THR A 477 -1.89 -18.49 7.58
CA THR A 477 -1.91 -17.03 7.77
C THR A 477 -1.54 -16.25 6.51
N SER A 478 -1.02 -16.93 5.48
CA SER A 478 -0.78 -16.36 4.14
C SER A 478 -2.02 -16.33 3.23
N HIS A 479 -3.17 -16.85 3.70
CA HIS A 479 -4.40 -16.82 2.93
C HIS A 479 -4.88 -15.37 2.69
N PRO A 480 -5.42 -15.01 1.51
CA PRO A 480 -5.88 -13.64 1.21
C PRO A 480 -6.87 -13.06 2.22
N ASP A 481 -7.73 -13.90 2.80
CA ASP A 481 -8.69 -13.48 3.84
C ASP A 481 -8.05 -13.17 5.21
N VAL A 482 -6.76 -13.49 5.39
CA VAL A 482 -6.01 -13.34 6.65
C VAL A 482 -4.88 -12.32 6.50
N ALA A 483 -4.10 -12.42 5.41
CA ALA A 483 -3.01 -11.49 5.10
C ALA A 483 -3.56 -10.28 4.34
N THR A 484 -3.97 -9.25 5.08
CA THR A 484 -4.63 -8.07 4.52
C THR A 484 -3.71 -6.87 4.33
N ARG A 485 -2.48 -6.90 4.90
CA ARG A 485 -1.53 -5.79 4.78
C ARG A 485 -0.62 -5.92 3.57
N THR A 486 -0.30 -7.15 3.16
CA THR A 486 0.55 -7.46 2.01
C THR A 486 -0.33 -7.53 0.76
N PRO A 487 -0.01 -6.81 -0.33
CA PRO A 487 -0.73 -6.93 -1.59
C PRO A 487 -0.79 -8.39 -2.06
N ALA A 488 -1.97 -8.89 -2.41
CA ALA A 488 -2.18 -10.30 -2.74
C ALA A 488 -1.27 -10.80 -3.86
N ASP A 489 -1.03 -9.97 -4.89
CA ASP A 489 -0.13 -10.33 -5.99
C ASP A 489 1.32 -10.45 -5.54
N PHE A 490 1.81 -9.56 -4.67
CA PHE A 490 3.16 -9.67 -4.11
C PHE A 490 3.29 -10.88 -3.20
N LEU A 491 2.27 -11.13 -2.36
CA LEU A 491 2.23 -12.30 -1.50
C LEU A 491 2.32 -13.58 -2.33
N ASN A 492 1.44 -13.72 -3.31
CA ASN A 492 1.32 -14.93 -4.11
C ASN A 492 2.51 -15.13 -5.05
N LEU A 493 3.00 -14.08 -5.71
CA LEU A 493 4.02 -14.21 -6.75
C LEU A 493 5.46 -14.09 -6.21
N VAL A 494 5.67 -13.49 -5.04
CA VAL A 494 7.01 -13.24 -4.50
C VAL A 494 7.18 -13.83 -3.10
N ASP A 495 6.42 -13.37 -2.10
CA ASP A 495 6.69 -13.70 -0.69
C ASP A 495 6.40 -15.16 -0.32
N TYR A 496 5.40 -15.78 -0.95
CA TYR A 496 5.03 -17.18 -0.69
C TYR A 496 5.97 -18.19 -1.37
N GLN A 497 6.69 -17.77 -2.41
CA GLN A 497 7.49 -18.70 -3.22
C GLN A 497 8.58 -19.44 -2.42
N PRO A 498 9.35 -18.78 -1.51
CA PRO A 498 10.27 -19.48 -0.62
C PRO A 498 9.60 -20.50 0.30
N VAL A 499 8.36 -20.25 0.74
CA VAL A 499 7.58 -21.16 1.60
C VAL A 499 7.23 -22.44 0.83
N ALA A 500 6.77 -22.29 -0.42
CA ALA A 500 6.46 -23.40 -1.31
C ALA A 500 7.70 -24.27 -1.59
N LEU A 501 8.85 -23.64 -1.87
CA LEU A 501 10.13 -24.32 -2.07
C LEU A 501 10.58 -25.07 -0.81
N PHE A 502 10.49 -24.42 0.34
CA PHE A 502 10.88 -25.00 1.61
C PHE A 502 10.08 -26.25 1.94
N HIS A 503 8.76 -26.21 1.72
CA HIS A 503 7.91 -27.37 1.90
C HIS A 503 8.39 -28.57 1.08
N ARG A 504 8.80 -28.38 -0.19
CA ARG A 504 9.35 -29.46 -1.03
C ARG A 504 10.72 -29.94 -0.56
N LEU A 505 11.56 -29.01 -0.09
CA LEU A 505 12.86 -29.32 0.48
C LEU A 505 12.73 -30.24 1.71
N VAL A 506 11.89 -29.88 2.69
CA VAL A 506 11.73 -30.65 3.93
C VAL A 506 10.99 -31.97 3.75
N THR A 507 10.14 -32.07 2.73
CA THR A 507 9.45 -33.32 2.37
C THR A 507 10.32 -34.27 1.54
N GLY A 508 11.50 -33.82 1.08
CA GLY A 508 12.44 -34.65 0.33
C GLY A 508 12.08 -34.85 -1.15
N ASP A 509 11.09 -34.11 -1.66
CA ASP A 509 10.57 -34.29 -3.02
C ASP A 509 11.41 -33.51 -4.03
N ARG A 510 12.42 -34.19 -4.58
CA ARG A 510 13.43 -33.60 -5.48
C ARG A 510 12.84 -33.12 -6.80
N GLU A 511 11.90 -33.86 -7.38
CA GLU A 511 11.27 -33.48 -8.65
C GLU A 511 10.28 -32.33 -8.44
N ALA A 512 9.46 -32.39 -7.39
CA ALA A 512 8.54 -31.30 -7.09
C ALA A 512 9.27 -30.03 -6.66
N PHE A 513 10.44 -30.13 -6.02
CA PHE A 513 11.28 -28.97 -5.73
C PHE A 513 11.75 -28.28 -7.02
N ALA A 514 12.29 -29.04 -7.98
CA ALA A 514 12.75 -28.48 -9.25
C ALA A 514 11.61 -27.80 -10.04
N LEU A 515 10.42 -28.42 -10.06
CA LEU A 515 9.24 -27.82 -10.69
C LEU A 515 8.79 -26.54 -9.96
N ALA A 516 8.69 -26.58 -8.63
CA ALA A 516 8.33 -25.41 -7.84
C ALA A 516 9.35 -24.28 -7.97
N LEU A 517 10.63 -24.60 -8.17
CA LEU A 517 11.67 -23.60 -8.41
C LEU A 517 11.49 -22.94 -9.77
N ALA A 518 11.23 -23.70 -10.82
CA ALA A 518 10.91 -23.11 -12.13
C ALA A 518 9.68 -22.20 -12.04
N GLU A 519 8.61 -22.66 -11.40
CA GLU A 519 7.38 -21.87 -11.21
C GLU A 519 7.62 -20.60 -10.37
N ALA A 520 8.44 -20.67 -9.31
CA ALA A 520 8.82 -19.51 -8.51
C ALA A 520 9.59 -18.45 -9.33
N LEU A 521 10.43 -18.89 -10.25
CA LEU A 521 11.17 -17.99 -11.14
C LEU A 521 10.27 -17.36 -12.20
N ASP A 522 9.33 -18.11 -12.76
CA ASP A 522 8.31 -17.59 -13.67
C ASP A 522 7.40 -16.56 -12.96
N HIS A 523 7.03 -16.81 -11.70
CA HIS A 523 6.28 -15.85 -10.88
C HIS A 523 7.09 -14.58 -10.59
N HIS A 524 8.39 -14.71 -10.29
CA HIS A 524 9.29 -13.58 -10.12
C HIS A 524 9.40 -12.76 -11.41
N GLU A 525 9.63 -13.40 -12.56
CA GLU A 525 9.63 -12.73 -13.86
C GLU A 525 8.31 -12.00 -14.12
N ARG A 526 7.18 -12.67 -13.91
CA ARG A 526 5.85 -12.08 -14.12
C ARG A 526 5.64 -10.85 -13.27
N TYR A 527 5.97 -10.91 -11.97
CA TYR A 527 5.79 -9.80 -11.05
C TYR A 527 6.72 -8.62 -11.36
N TRP A 528 7.97 -8.90 -11.76
CA TRP A 528 8.99 -7.88 -11.98
C TRP A 528 9.23 -7.50 -13.45
N SER A 529 8.45 -8.03 -14.39
CA SER A 529 8.64 -7.87 -15.85
C SER A 529 8.76 -6.42 -16.32
N ASP A 530 8.00 -5.51 -15.71
CA ASP A 530 8.02 -4.07 -16.02
C ASP A 530 8.89 -3.24 -15.06
N SER A 531 9.63 -3.90 -14.15
CA SER A 531 10.49 -3.24 -13.17
C SER A 531 11.95 -3.25 -13.59
N THR A 532 12.58 -2.08 -13.57
CA THR A 532 14.04 -1.95 -13.68
C THR A 532 14.74 -1.93 -12.32
N GLY A 533 13.98 -2.05 -11.24
CA GLY A 533 14.49 -1.93 -9.87
C GLY A 533 15.46 -3.07 -9.52
N PRO A 534 16.37 -2.89 -8.54
CA PRO A 534 17.35 -3.90 -8.15
C PRO A 534 16.71 -5.27 -7.83
N HIS A 535 15.58 -5.28 -7.13
CA HIS A 535 14.87 -6.50 -6.73
C HIS A 535 14.37 -7.36 -7.91
N SER A 536 14.23 -6.80 -9.11
CA SER A 536 13.88 -7.56 -10.32
C SER A 536 14.99 -8.52 -10.77
N ARG A 537 16.26 -8.21 -10.46
CA ARG A 537 17.43 -8.88 -11.05
C ARG A 537 17.69 -10.27 -10.49
N VAL A 538 17.37 -10.48 -9.22
CA VAL A 538 17.67 -11.73 -8.51
C VAL A 538 16.48 -12.09 -7.63
N ALA A 539 16.01 -13.32 -7.75
CA ALA A 539 14.96 -13.86 -6.89
C ALA A 539 15.57 -14.29 -5.55
N LEU A 540 15.87 -13.34 -4.65
CA LEU A 540 16.68 -13.57 -3.44
C LEU A 540 16.20 -14.73 -2.57
N GLY A 541 14.90 -14.79 -2.28
CA GLY A 541 14.30 -15.88 -1.49
C GLY A 541 14.43 -17.24 -2.19
N PRO A 542 13.95 -17.39 -3.44
CA PRO A 542 14.19 -18.60 -4.24
C PRO A 542 15.67 -18.98 -4.39
N LEU A 543 16.57 -18.02 -4.57
CA LEU A 543 18.02 -18.25 -4.65
C LEU A 543 18.58 -18.84 -3.35
N ALA A 544 18.20 -18.29 -2.20
CA ALA A 544 18.62 -18.83 -0.90
C ALA A 544 18.15 -20.28 -0.72
N LEU A 545 16.89 -20.57 -1.08
CA LEU A 545 16.32 -21.92 -1.01
C LEU A 545 16.98 -22.88 -2.01
N ALA A 546 17.31 -22.40 -3.20
CA ALA A 546 18.08 -23.14 -4.19
C ALA A 546 19.51 -23.44 -3.70
N CYS A 547 20.16 -22.52 -2.96
CA CYS A 547 21.47 -22.77 -2.33
C CYS A 547 21.39 -23.90 -1.28
N LEU A 548 20.37 -23.87 -0.40
CA LEU A 548 20.15 -24.96 0.57
C LEU A 548 19.88 -26.31 -0.12
N ALA A 549 19.09 -26.29 -1.19
CA ALA A 549 18.76 -27.46 -1.98
C ALA A 549 19.99 -28.03 -2.70
N PHE A 550 20.78 -27.18 -3.36
CA PHE A 550 22.05 -27.53 -3.99
C PHE A 550 23.02 -28.16 -2.98
N ASP A 551 23.13 -27.56 -1.79
CA ASP A 551 23.96 -28.09 -0.70
C ASP A 551 23.48 -29.44 -0.16
N SER A 552 22.19 -29.75 -0.35
CA SER A 552 21.54 -31.03 -0.03
C SER A 552 21.44 -31.97 -1.23
N GLU A 553 22.18 -31.69 -2.31
CA GLU A 553 22.26 -32.46 -3.56
C GLU A 553 20.93 -32.55 -4.35
N PHE A 554 19.99 -31.62 -4.15
CA PHE A 554 18.78 -31.54 -4.98
C PHE A 554 19.11 -31.02 -6.39
N PRO A 555 18.35 -31.44 -7.41
CA PRO A 555 18.50 -30.91 -8.75
C PRO A 555 18.06 -29.43 -8.79
N VAL A 556 18.95 -28.55 -9.23
CA VAL A 556 18.68 -27.13 -9.44
C VAL A 556 19.13 -26.78 -10.85
N ASP A 557 18.23 -26.25 -11.68
CA ASP A 557 18.60 -25.73 -13.00
C ASP A 557 19.17 -24.32 -12.84
N SER A 558 20.48 -24.17 -13.03
CA SER A 558 21.19 -22.90 -12.87
C SER A 558 21.08 -21.97 -14.09
N LYS A 559 20.30 -22.34 -15.11
CA LYS A 559 20.20 -21.55 -16.36
C LYS A 559 19.28 -20.33 -16.28
N SER A 560 18.60 -20.13 -15.15
CA SER A 560 17.71 -18.99 -14.97
C SER A 560 18.50 -17.68 -14.78
N PRO A 561 18.15 -16.59 -15.48
CA PRO A 561 18.82 -15.30 -15.32
C PRO A 561 18.60 -14.68 -13.92
N TYR A 562 17.64 -15.19 -13.13
CA TYR A 562 17.36 -14.72 -11.77
C TYR A 562 18.09 -15.51 -10.68
N LEU A 563 18.88 -16.53 -11.06
CA LEU A 563 19.70 -17.36 -10.17
C LEU A 563 21.18 -17.30 -10.62
N PRO A 564 21.96 -16.31 -10.17
CA PRO A 564 23.35 -16.19 -10.57
C PRO A 564 24.16 -17.44 -10.23
N THR A 565 24.75 -18.08 -11.24
CA THR A 565 25.34 -19.43 -11.11
C THR A 565 26.46 -19.49 -10.07
N CYS A 566 27.38 -18.51 -10.04
CA CYS A 566 28.50 -18.49 -9.09
C CYS A 566 28.06 -18.23 -7.64
N LEU A 567 26.89 -17.62 -7.43
CA LEU A 567 26.27 -17.54 -6.11
C LEU A 567 25.58 -18.85 -5.73
N LEU A 568 25.22 -19.71 -6.68
CA LEU A 568 24.54 -20.97 -6.42
C LEU A 568 25.52 -22.14 -6.20
N ASP A 569 26.60 -22.21 -6.97
CA ASP A 569 27.47 -23.40 -7.09
C ASP A 569 28.67 -23.46 -6.12
N ARG A 570 28.74 -22.51 -5.17
CA ARG A 570 29.83 -22.32 -4.21
C ARG A 570 31.15 -21.81 -4.80
N ALA A 571 31.17 -21.26 -6.01
CA ALA A 571 32.39 -20.76 -6.63
C ALA A 571 33.25 -19.85 -5.72
N TRP A 572 32.60 -19.06 -4.85
CA TRP A 572 33.26 -18.09 -3.96
C TRP A 572 33.40 -18.52 -2.49
N TYR A 573 33.03 -19.76 -2.14
CA TYR A 573 33.02 -20.20 -0.74
C TYR A 573 34.42 -20.22 -0.13
N GLY A 574 34.62 -19.39 0.91
CA GLY A 574 35.89 -19.29 1.64
C GLY A 574 36.96 -18.41 0.98
N GLU A 575 36.61 -17.64 -0.04
CA GLU A 575 37.56 -16.73 -0.72
C GLU A 575 37.83 -15.43 0.05
N PHE A 576 36.98 -15.09 1.04
CA PHE A 576 37.12 -13.91 1.89
C PHE A 576 36.98 -14.28 3.36
N ASP A 577 37.69 -13.56 4.23
CA ASP A 577 37.43 -13.61 5.68
C ASP A 577 36.06 -12.96 5.95
N THR A 578 35.07 -13.78 6.24
CA THR A 578 33.67 -13.37 6.40
C THR A 578 33.26 -13.00 7.81
#